data_AF-A0A428NIT3-F1
#
_entry.id   AF-A0A428NIT3-F1
#
_cell.length_a   1.000
_cell.length_b   1.000
_cell.length_c   1.000
_cell.angle_alpha   90.00
_cell.angle_beta   90.00
_cell.angle_gamma   90.00
#
_symmetry.space_group_name_H-M   'P 1'
#
loop_
_entity.id
_entity.type
_entity.pdbx_description
1 polymer ?
#
loop_
_entity_poly.entity_id
_entity_poly.type
_entity_poly.pdbx_seq_one_letter_code
_entity_poly.pdbx_strand_id
1 'polypeptide(L)'
;MVDFRYCPSAQILPAYKPRDAPSKMVDFCLFIRPECGSPEEQAIKAICHTRSGQSINHTDLGNFCKHPIALSIETKRPGEQGDNAMLQMGTWHSAQWRSLRRRRTIEFLPGLIVQGHAWQFVASILDESGKSLLLETVPLGRICDEQRGGLSLVSPLGTRWLWRCCG
;
A
#
# COMPACT_ATOMS: atom_id res chain seq x y z
N MET A 1 -15.92 2.59 -1.91
CA MET A 1 -15.47 3.87 -1.31
C MET A 1 -14.01 3.77 -0.87
N VAL A 2 -13.21 4.85 -0.99
CA VAL A 2 -11.83 4.90 -0.45
C VAL A 2 -11.87 5.48 0.97
N ASP A 3 -11.11 4.88 1.88
CA ASP A 3 -11.03 5.26 3.30
C ASP A 3 -9.57 5.09 3.79
N PHE A 4 -9.23 5.57 4.98
CA PHE A 4 -7.87 5.48 5.53
C PHE A 4 -7.85 5.01 6.99
N ARG A 5 -6.73 4.41 7.42
CA ARG A 5 -6.57 3.89 8.78
C ARG A 5 -5.14 4.08 9.27
N TYR A 6 -5.03 4.45 10.55
CA TYR A 6 -3.78 4.37 11.30
C TYR A 6 -3.49 2.91 11.69
N CYS A 7 -2.28 2.44 11.39
CA CYS A 7 -1.90 1.03 11.35
C CYS A 7 -0.65 0.71 12.21
N PRO A 8 -0.53 1.20 13.47
CA PRO A 8 0.72 1.09 14.25
C PRO A 8 1.10 -0.34 14.62
N SER A 9 0.18 -1.30 14.45
CA SER A 9 0.35 -2.71 14.80
C SER A 9 0.10 -3.66 13.63
N ALA A 10 0.03 -3.15 12.39
CA ALA A 10 -0.19 -3.96 11.20
C ALA A 10 1.05 -4.79 10.85
N GLN A 11 1.28 -5.91 11.55
CA GLN A 11 2.43 -6.76 11.31
C GLN A 11 2.29 -7.51 9.97
N ILE A 12 3.44 -7.73 9.30
CA ILE A 12 3.50 -8.57 8.12
C ILE A 12 3.31 -10.03 8.54
N LEU A 13 2.35 -10.71 7.93
CA LEU A 13 2.12 -12.13 8.16
C LEU A 13 3.36 -12.96 7.77
N PRO A 14 3.74 -13.99 8.55
CA PRO A 14 4.93 -14.81 8.27
C PRO A 14 4.98 -15.39 6.85
N ALA A 15 3.82 -15.77 6.30
CA ALA A 15 3.71 -16.28 4.93
C ALA A 15 4.18 -15.28 3.85
N TYR A 16 4.07 -13.98 4.13
CA TYR A 16 4.39 -12.89 3.21
C TYR A 16 5.64 -12.11 3.60
N LYS A 17 6.27 -12.41 4.74
CA LYS A 17 7.53 -11.78 5.20
C LYS A 17 8.74 -12.16 4.33
N PRO A 18 9.39 -11.20 3.63
CA PRO A 18 10.58 -11.49 2.83
C PRO A 18 11.69 -12.14 3.69
N ARG A 19 12.52 -13.01 3.09
CA ARG A 19 13.61 -13.68 3.82
C ARG A 19 14.56 -12.64 4.41
N ASP A 20 14.95 -12.84 5.65
CA ASP A 20 15.89 -11.99 6.41
C ASP A 20 15.50 -10.51 6.53
N ALA A 21 14.26 -10.16 6.15
CA ALA A 21 13.79 -8.79 6.26
C ALA A 21 13.37 -8.47 7.71
N PRO A 22 13.66 -7.25 8.20
CA PRO A 22 13.13 -6.80 9.47
C PRO A 22 11.60 -6.76 9.44
N SER A 23 10.96 -6.96 10.59
CA SER A 23 9.52 -6.69 10.71
C SER A 23 9.33 -5.18 10.69
N LYS A 24 8.88 -4.64 9.55
CA LYS A 24 8.59 -3.22 9.35
C LYS A 24 7.12 -3.05 8.99
N MET A 25 6.54 -1.95 9.44
CA MET A 25 5.16 -1.54 9.20
C MET A 25 5.17 -0.14 8.62
N VAL A 26 4.01 0.28 8.15
CA VAL A 26 3.72 1.66 7.77
C VAL A 26 2.73 2.27 8.76
N ASP A 27 2.79 3.59 8.94
CA ASP A 27 1.93 4.28 9.89
C ASP A 27 0.46 4.31 9.44
N PHE A 28 0.19 4.50 8.15
CA PHE A 28 -1.19 4.54 7.64
C PHE A 28 -1.34 3.77 6.33
N CYS A 29 -2.57 3.34 6.06
CA CYS A 29 -2.97 2.80 4.77
C CYS A 29 -4.25 3.49 4.29
N LEU A 30 -4.30 3.84 3.01
CA LEU A 30 -5.57 4.03 2.30
C LEU A 30 -6.00 2.68 1.72
N PHE A 31 -7.31 2.44 1.79
CA PHE A 31 -7.89 1.17 1.39
C PHE A 31 -9.22 1.35 0.70
N ILE A 32 -9.58 0.34 -0.09
CA ILE A 32 -10.85 0.28 -0.78
C ILE A 32 -11.82 -0.53 0.06
N ARG A 33 -12.95 0.08 0.40
CA ARG A 33 -14.11 -0.59 0.98
C ARG A 33 -15.05 -1.01 -0.14
N PRO A 34 -15.20 -2.33 -0.40
CA PRO A 34 -16.26 -2.80 -1.28
C PRO A 34 -17.63 -2.47 -0.66
N GLU A 35 -18.62 -2.27 -1.50
CA GLU A 35 -19.99 -2.01 -1.05
C GLU A 35 -20.58 -3.27 -0.39
N CYS A 36 -21.41 -3.07 0.63
CA CYS A 36 -22.00 -4.20 1.36
C CYS A 36 -22.88 -5.03 0.41
N GLY A 37 -22.64 -6.34 0.34
CA GLY A 37 -23.36 -7.25 -0.53
C GLY A 37 -22.90 -7.24 -1.99
N SER A 38 -21.93 -6.40 -2.37
CA SER A 38 -21.46 -6.33 -3.76
C SER A 38 -20.71 -7.60 -4.18
N PRO A 39 -20.66 -7.92 -5.48
CA PRO A 39 -19.86 -9.04 -5.99
C PRO A 39 -18.39 -8.97 -5.58
N GLU A 40 -17.82 -7.77 -5.48
CA GLU A 40 -16.44 -7.54 -5.02
C GLU A 40 -16.26 -7.95 -3.56
N GLU A 41 -17.22 -7.58 -2.69
CA GLU A 41 -17.18 -7.98 -1.29
C GLU A 41 -17.22 -9.50 -1.14
N GLN A 42 -18.08 -10.17 -1.92
CA GLN A 42 -18.21 -11.63 -1.93
C GLN A 42 -16.95 -12.31 -2.47
N ALA A 43 -16.38 -11.81 -3.57
CA ALA A 43 -15.14 -12.30 -4.14
C ALA A 43 -13.96 -12.14 -3.17
N ILE A 44 -13.86 -10.99 -2.50
CA ILE A 44 -12.83 -10.76 -1.47
C ILE A 44 -13.02 -11.75 -0.32
N LYS A 45 -14.25 -11.91 0.20
CA LYS A 45 -14.56 -12.88 1.25
C LYS A 45 -14.13 -14.29 0.81
N ALA A 46 -14.52 -14.75 -0.37
CA ALA A 46 -14.15 -16.07 -0.89
C ALA A 46 -12.63 -16.27 -0.96
N ILE A 47 -11.91 -15.28 -1.48
CA ILE A 47 -10.44 -15.32 -1.57
C ILE A 47 -9.78 -15.37 -0.19
N CYS A 48 -10.28 -14.58 0.77
CA CYS A 48 -9.76 -14.56 2.14
C CYS A 48 -9.79 -15.94 2.81
N HIS A 49 -10.80 -16.78 2.57
CA HIS A 49 -10.91 -18.11 3.20
C HIS A 49 -9.71 -19.02 2.91
N THR A 50 -9.01 -18.81 1.79
CA THR A 50 -7.87 -19.64 1.36
C THR A 50 -6.50 -19.00 1.62
N ARG A 51 -6.47 -17.79 2.20
CA ARG A 51 -5.25 -17.01 2.39
C ARG A 51 -4.79 -17.02 3.84
N SER A 52 -3.48 -16.85 4.03
CA SER A 52 -2.89 -16.69 5.35
C SER A 52 -3.55 -15.52 6.09
N GLY A 53 -3.86 -15.70 7.38
CA GLY A 53 -4.50 -14.68 8.21
C GLY A 53 -5.92 -14.30 7.79
N GLN A 54 -6.56 -15.09 6.90
CA GLN A 54 -7.88 -14.81 6.33
C GLN A 54 -7.99 -13.39 5.75
N SER A 55 -6.87 -12.90 5.19
CA SER A 55 -6.71 -11.51 4.77
C SER A 55 -6.46 -11.41 3.27
N ILE A 56 -7.10 -10.42 2.65
CA ILE A 56 -6.85 -9.98 1.28
C ILE A 56 -5.49 -9.27 1.16
N ASN A 57 -5.01 -8.73 2.29
CA ASN A 57 -3.74 -8.03 2.41
C ASN A 57 -2.63 -9.00 2.83
N HIS A 58 -1.46 -8.45 3.10
CA HIS A 58 -0.30 -9.16 3.64
C HIS A 58 -0.16 -9.04 5.17
N THR A 59 -1.15 -8.42 5.81
CA THR A 59 -1.29 -8.18 7.25
C THR A 59 -2.73 -8.54 7.66
N ASP A 60 -2.95 -8.87 8.92
CA ASP A 60 -4.23 -9.36 9.47
C ASP A 60 -4.85 -8.40 10.51
N LEU A 61 -4.68 -7.08 10.32
CA LEU A 61 -5.16 -6.06 11.26
C LEU A 61 -6.71 -5.95 11.34
N GLY A 62 -7.34 -6.86 12.09
CA GLY A 62 -8.77 -6.83 12.42
C GLY A 62 -9.68 -6.73 11.19
N ASN A 63 -10.69 -5.86 11.23
CA ASN A 63 -11.63 -5.70 10.11
C ASN A 63 -10.99 -5.18 8.81
N PHE A 64 -9.70 -4.82 8.83
CA PHE A 64 -8.92 -4.43 7.65
C PHE A 64 -8.64 -5.59 6.70
N CYS A 65 -8.71 -6.84 7.18
CA CYS A 65 -8.39 -8.04 6.42
C CYS A 65 -9.19 -8.19 5.13
N LYS A 66 -10.32 -7.50 4.97
CA LYS A 66 -11.20 -7.60 3.80
C LYS A 66 -11.19 -6.32 2.95
N HIS A 67 -10.36 -5.34 3.28
CA HIS A 67 -10.28 -4.08 2.54
C HIS A 67 -8.90 -3.95 1.88
N PRO A 68 -8.79 -4.07 0.55
CA PRO A 68 -7.50 -4.02 -0.12
C PRO A 68 -6.76 -2.70 0.13
N ILE A 69 -5.49 -2.79 0.56
CA ILE A 69 -4.58 -1.64 0.64
C ILE A 69 -4.34 -1.10 -0.78
N ALA A 70 -4.66 0.18 -0.98
CA ALA A 70 -4.46 0.89 -2.24
C ALA A 70 -3.24 1.81 -2.21
N LEU A 71 -2.88 2.39 -1.05
CA LEU A 71 -1.71 3.25 -0.85
C LEU A 71 -1.19 3.09 0.59
N SER A 72 0.12 2.98 0.74
CA SER A 72 0.80 2.88 2.05
C SER A 72 1.44 4.22 2.40
N ILE A 73 1.39 4.65 3.67
CA ILE A 73 1.93 5.94 4.10
C ILE A 73 2.85 5.73 5.30
N GLU A 74 4.09 6.19 5.18
CA GLU A 74 5.06 6.27 6.27
C GLU A 74 5.25 7.72 6.67
N THR A 75 5.23 8.00 7.98
CA THR A 75 5.50 9.32 8.53
C THR A 75 6.83 9.33 9.26
N LYS A 76 7.59 10.41 9.12
CA LYS A 76 8.86 10.61 9.81
C LYS A 76 8.89 11.94 10.52
N ARG A 77 9.57 11.96 11.67
CA ARG A 77 9.82 13.21 12.38
C ARG A 77 10.82 14.05 11.56
N PRO A 78 10.70 15.39 11.60
CA PRO A 78 11.73 16.26 11.03
C PRO A 78 13.11 15.90 11.60
N GLY A 79 14.10 15.70 10.72
CA GLY A 79 15.48 15.36 11.11
C GLY A 79 15.79 13.86 11.23
N GLU A 80 14.80 12.96 11.12
CA GLU A 80 15.05 11.52 10.96
C GLU A 80 15.57 11.18 9.54
N GLN A 81 16.43 10.17 9.43
CA GLN A 81 17.00 9.76 8.14
C GLN A 81 15.95 9.12 7.21
N GLY A 82 15.75 9.70 6.02
CA GLY A 82 14.79 9.23 5.01
C GLY A 82 15.08 7.82 4.46
N ASP A 83 16.34 7.36 4.49
CA ASP A 83 16.72 6.02 4.06
C ASP A 83 16.00 4.91 4.85
N ASN A 84 15.65 5.16 6.12
CA ASN A 84 14.87 4.24 6.93
C ASN A 84 13.42 4.14 6.43
N ALA A 85 12.82 5.25 5.98
CA ALA A 85 11.46 5.26 5.43
C ALA A 85 11.39 4.48 4.11
N MET A 86 12.39 4.64 3.23
CA MET A 86 12.49 3.87 2.00
C MET A 86 12.64 2.37 2.27
N LEU A 87 13.51 1.97 3.21
CA LEU A 87 13.65 0.56 3.61
C LEU A 87 12.35 -0.02 4.19
N GLN A 88 11.65 0.75 5.03
CA GLN A 88 10.35 0.36 5.57
C GLN A 88 9.33 0.16 4.46
N MET A 89 9.18 1.13 3.56
CA MET A 89 8.26 1.05 2.44
C MET A 89 8.59 -0.11 1.51
N GLY A 90 9.87 -0.31 1.18
CA GLY A 90 10.32 -1.41 0.33
C GLY A 90 10.03 -2.79 0.94
N THR A 91 10.23 -2.94 2.25
CA THR A 91 9.90 -4.18 2.97
C THR A 91 8.40 -4.45 2.95
N TRP A 92 7.60 -3.41 3.23
CA TRP A 92 6.14 -3.47 3.22
C TRP A 92 5.59 -3.83 1.83
N HIS A 93 6.02 -3.12 0.79
CA HIS A 93 5.63 -3.39 -0.59
C HIS A 93 6.07 -4.78 -1.07
N SER A 94 7.27 -5.23 -0.71
CA SER A 94 7.74 -6.58 -1.03
C SER A 94 6.81 -7.65 -0.44
N ALA A 95 6.37 -7.47 0.81
CA ALA A 95 5.39 -8.36 1.42
C ALA A 95 4.02 -8.29 0.73
N GLN A 96 3.55 -7.08 0.39
CA GLN A 96 2.30 -6.89 -0.35
C GLN A 96 2.33 -7.60 -1.70
N TRP A 97 3.39 -7.42 -2.50
CA TRP A 97 3.61 -8.12 -3.76
C TRP A 97 3.61 -9.63 -3.61
N ARG A 98 4.27 -10.16 -2.57
CA ARG A 98 4.26 -11.60 -2.27
C ARG A 98 2.86 -12.13 -2.00
N SER A 99 2.00 -11.32 -1.38
CA SER A 99 0.60 -11.66 -1.17
C SER A 99 -0.23 -11.53 -2.47
N LEU A 100 0.20 -10.69 -3.41
CA LEU A 100 -0.50 -10.41 -4.67
C LEU A 100 -0.08 -11.30 -5.85
N ARG A 101 0.96 -12.15 -5.75
CA ARG A 101 1.63 -12.86 -6.88
C ARG A 101 0.74 -13.59 -7.91
N ARG A 102 -0.55 -13.81 -7.62
CA ARG A 102 -1.52 -14.39 -8.59
C ARG A 102 -2.34 -13.33 -9.35
N ARG A 103 -2.11 -12.03 -9.12
CA ARG A 103 -2.90 -10.91 -9.67
C ARG A 103 -2.03 -10.07 -10.60
N ARG A 104 -2.04 -10.42 -11.89
CA ARG A 104 -1.14 -9.87 -12.93
C ARG A 104 -1.50 -8.47 -13.43
N THR A 105 -2.56 -7.86 -12.91
CA THR A 105 -3.09 -6.58 -13.40
C THR A 105 -2.54 -5.36 -12.65
N ILE A 106 -1.83 -5.56 -11.55
CA ILE A 106 -1.26 -4.47 -10.76
C ILE A 106 0.13 -4.13 -11.31
N GLU A 107 0.28 -2.93 -11.89
CA GLU A 107 1.53 -2.48 -12.50
C GLU A 107 2.52 -1.96 -11.46
N PHE A 108 2.03 -1.30 -10.40
CA PHE A 108 2.86 -0.80 -9.30
C PHE A 108 2.08 -0.73 -7.98
N LEU A 109 2.79 -0.71 -6.85
CA LEU A 109 2.24 -0.37 -5.54
C LEU A 109 2.68 1.04 -5.14
N PRO A 110 1.75 1.97 -4.88
CA PRO A 110 2.10 3.31 -4.46
C PRO A 110 2.32 3.39 -2.95
N GLY A 111 3.23 4.27 -2.58
CA GLY A 111 3.50 4.70 -1.21
C GLY A 111 3.70 6.21 -1.14
N LEU A 112 3.56 6.74 0.08
CA LEU A 112 3.80 8.13 0.39
C LEU A 112 4.70 8.21 1.63
N ILE A 113 5.76 9.00 1.55
CA ILE A 113 6.62 9.32 2.69
C ILE A 113 6.35 10.78 3.06
N VAL A 114 5.95 11.01 4.31
CA VAL A 114 5.66 12.34 4.84
C VAL A 114 6.67 12.67 5.94
N GLN A 115 7.48 13.69 5.72
CA GLN A 115 8.46 14.17 6.70
C GLN A 115 8.28 15.66 6.95
N GLY A 116 7.64 16.01 8.08
CA GLY A 116 7.26 17.39 8.36
C GLY A 116 6.37 17.97 7.26
N HIS A 117 6.86 18.98 6.54
CA HIS A 117 6.15 19.63 5.44
C HIS A 117 6.51 19.06 4.05
N ALA A 118 7.40 18.07 3.97
CA ALA A 118 7.84 17.45 2.73
C ALA A 118 7.06 16.15 2.46
N TRP A 119 6.52 16.04 1.25
CA TRP A 119 5.72 14.91 0.81
C TRP A 119 6.38 14.28 -0.41
N GLN A 120 6.66 12.98 -0.35
CA GLN A 120 7.36 12.24 -1.39
C GLN A 120 6.52 11.04 -1.82
N PHE A 121 6.20 10.97 -3.11
CA PHE A 121 5.64 9.77 -3.71
C PHE A 121 6.75 8.73 -3.89
N VAL A 122 6.41 7.47 -3.63
CA VAL A 122 7.26 6.33 -3.92
C VAL A 122 6.42 5.25 -4.55
N ALA A 123 6.99 4.48 -5.47
CA ALA A 123 6.31 3.33 -6.06
C ALA A 123 7.23 2.11 -6.00
N SER A 124 6.64 0.93 -6.02
CA SER A 124 7.38 -0.30 -6.31
C SER A 124 6.73 -1.08 -7.44
N ILE A 125 7.55 -1.78 -8.20
CA ILE A 125 7.15 -2.67 -9.28
C ILE A 125 7.69 -4.08 -9.03
N LEU A 126 7.25 -5.04 -9.84
CA LEU A 126 7.95 -6.33 -9.98
C LEU A 126 8.91 -6.23 -11.16
N ASP A 127 10.16 -6.64 -10.95
CA ASP A 127 11.11 -6.85 -12.04
C ASP A 127 10.76 -8.11 -12.86
N GLU A 128 11.52 -8.37 -13.92
CA GLU A 128 11.34 -9.54 -14.80
C GLU A 128 11.45 -10.88 -14.06
N SER A 129 12.17 -10.92 -12.94
CA SER A 129 12.30 -12.11 -12.08
C SER A 129 11.14 -12.27 -11.08
N GLY A 130 10.23 -11.29 -11.03
CA GLY A 130 9.13 -11.24 -10.07
C GLY A 130 9.58 -10.84 -8.66
N LYS A 131 10.72 -10.15 -8.53
CA LYS A 131 11.20 -9.54 -7.29
C LYS A 131 10.72 -8.09 -7.22
N SER A 132 10.36 -7.64 -6.01
CA SER A 132 9.95 -6.26 -5.79
C SER A 132 11.13 -5.31 -5.88
N LEU A 133 10.98 -4.27 -6.71
CA LEU A 133 11.91 -3.15 -6.86
C LEU A 133 11.21 -1.86 -6.40
N LEU A 134 11.80 -1.18 -5.42
CA LEU A 134 11.35 0.16 -5.00
C LEU A 134 12.03 1.20 -5.90
N LEU A 135 11.23 2.09 -6.48
CA LEU A 135 11.71 3.16 -7.35
C LEU A 135 12.14 4.39 -6.55
N GLU A 136 12.92 5.27 -7.16
CA GLU A 136 13.29 6.55 -6.57
C GLU A 136 12.06 7.41 -6.24
N THR A 137 12.16 8.21 -5.18
CA THR A 137 11.05 9.07 -4.74
C THR A 137 10.87 10.28 -5.65
N VAL A 138 9.62 10.66 -5.88
CA VAL A 138 9.26 11.91 -6.58
C VAL A 138 8.68 12.89 -5.56
N PRO A 139 9.22 14.10 -5.40
CA PRO A 139 8.64 15.12 -4.52
C PRO A 139 7.27 15.56 -5.04
N LEU A 140 6.26 15.57 -4.17
CA LEU A 140 4.91 16.04 -4.49
C LEU A 140 4.67 17.49 -4.05
N GLY A 141 5.46 18.01 -3.10
CA GLY A 141 5.40 19.41 -2.68
C GLY A 141 6.04 19.69 -1.32
N ARG A 142 6.24 20.98 -1.03
CA ARG A 142 6.56 21.55 0.29
C ARG A 142 5.44 22.53 0.66
N ILE A 143 4.89 22.45 1.87
CA ILE A 143 3.76 23.30 2.31
C ILE A 143 4.16 24.80 2.45
N CYS A 144 5.41 25.18 2.18
CA CYS A 144 5.89 26.54 2.36
C CYS A 144 5.85 27.43 1.11
N ASP A 145 5.40 26.94 -0.04
CA ASP A 145 5.14 27.81 -1.20
C ASP A 145 3.64 27.94 -1.48
N GLU A 146 3.26 29.19 -1.63
CA GLU A 146 1.95 29.78 -1.82
C GLU A 146 1.05 29.02 -2.83
N GLN A 147 -0.20 28.79 -2.44
CA GLN A 147 -1.36 28.48 -3.28
C GLN A 147 -1.11 27.74 -4.62
N ARG A 148 -1.03 26.41 -4.58
CA ARG A 148 -1.69 25.44 -5.52
C ARG A 148 -1.00 24.07 -5.42
N GLY A 149 -1.73 23.08 -4.91
CA GLY A 149 -1.35 21.66 -5.00
C GLY A 149 -1.69 20.91 -3.72
N GLY A 150 -2.40 19.77 -3.72
CA GLY A 150 -2.96 19.01 -4.81
C GLY A 150 -4.06 18.11 -4.26
N LEU A 151 -5.25 18.24 -4.84
CA LEU A 151 -6.34 17.26 -4.75
C LEU A 151 -6.56 16.58 -6.11
N SER A 152 -5.52 16.57 -6.96
CA SER A 152 -5.60 16.09 -8.36
C SER A 152 -4.62 14.95 -8.67
N LEU A 153 -4.45 13.99 -7.75
CA LEU A 153 -3.73 12.74 -8.04
C LEU A 153 -4.52 11.47 -7.77
N VAL A 154 -5.68 11.55 -7.11
CA VAL A 154 -6.50 10.35 -6.82
C VAL A 154 -7.56 10.08 -7.90
N SER A 155 -7.96 11.11 -8.67
CA SER A 155 -9.08 11.01 -9.62
C SER A 155 -8.74 10.27 -10.93
N PRO A 156 -7.61 10.49 -11.62
CA PRO A 156 -7.34 9.77 -12.88
C PRO A 156 -6.81 8.35 -12.66
N LEU A 157 -6.12 8.11 -11.54
CA LEU A 157 -5.55 6.81 -11.21
C LEU A 157 -6.66 5.87 -10.71
N GLY A 158 -7.49 6.28 -9.74
CA GLY A 158 -8.48 5.41 -9.08
C GLY A 158 -9.50 4.74 -10.00
N THR A 159 -9.97 5.40 -11.06
CA THR A 159 -11.06 4.92 -11.91
C THR A 159 -10.65 3.86 -12.92
N ARG A 160 -9.36 3.82 -13.31
CA ARG A 160 -8.86 2.80 -14.26
C ARG A 160 -8.46 1.48 -13.56
N TRP A 161 -8.21 1.52 -12.24
CA TRP A 161 -7.83 0.35 -11.42
C TRP A 161 -9.01 -0.60 -11.11
N LEU A 162 -10.23 -0.08 -10.96
CA LEU A 162 -11.39 -0.85 -10.50
C LEU A 162 -11.92 -1.85 -11.54
N TRP A 163 -11.91 -1.50 -12.82
CA TRP A 163 -12.53 -2.32 -13.88
C TRP A 163 -11.72 -3.54 -14.33
N ARG A 164 -10.46 -3.68 -13.92
CA ARG A 164 -9.58 -4.80 -14.33
C ARG A 164 -9.38 -5.87 -13.26
N CYS A 165 -9.94 -5.69 -12.07
CA CYS A 165 -9.86 -6.67 -10.98
C CYS A 165 -11.05 -7.64 -10.93
N CYS A 166 -12.12 -7.38 -11.69
CA CYS A 166 -13.36 -8.17 -11.72
C CYS A 166 -13.69 -8.75 -13.11
N GLY A 167 -12.70 -8.83 -14.01
CA GLY A 167 -12.82 -9.50 -15.32
C GLY A 167 -12.17 -10.86 -15.31
#